data_AF-A0A1B6H306-F1
#
_entry.id   AF-A0A1B6H306-F1
#
_cell.length_a   1.000
_cell.length_b   1.000
_cell.length_c   1.000
_cell.angle_alpha   90.00
_cell.angle_beta   90.00
_cell.angle_gamma   90.00
#
_symmetry.space_group_name_H-M   'P 1'
#
loop_
_entity.id
_entity.type
_entity.pdbx_description
1 polymer ?
#
loop_
_entity_poly.entity_id
_entity_poly.type
_entity_poly.pdbx_seq_one_letter_code
_entity_poly.pdbx_strand_id
1 'polypeptide(L)'
;KCVFIDRRFDQEKVTLLKTYEADLELLSRQQRQQVEKAETQQEADLRVASKRIRAEQERELKEFRESLKTEMRLLRQEIDLMPKDKRKSVFRGRKEKLEVEHEEREKMFLEKLNENHETSLRRLSDSHREKIALMERQFLQQKQQLMRSKESALWELEERQIHEKQQLAKRQLKDGFFLQRHQMLIRHEKELEQMKRMNQRKEEDLLKRQTLEKRALPKRIRSEMKAREMMFRESMRISMAANPDPEQERNRLKKFQENEKKRYRAETLRFELKHQHQLEELRAAADTTIKELEQLQNEK
;
A
#
# COMPACT_ATOMS: atom_id res chain seq x y z
N LYS A 1 -10.91 -10.77 -2.63
CA LYS A 1 -9.63 -10.01 -2.70
C LYS A 1 -9.52 -8.98 -1.57
N CYS A 2 -10.50 -8.09 -1.32
CA CYS A 2 -10.43 -7.16 -0.16
C CYS A 2 -10.31 -7.86 1.20
N VAL A 3 -11.12 -8.89 1.47
CA VAL A 3 -11.09 -9.64 2.75
C VAL A 3 -9.71 -10.23 3.08
N PHE A 4 -8.94 -10.64 2.06
CA PHE A 4 -7.59 -11.18 2.25
C PHE A 4 -6.56 -10.09 2.55
N ILE A 5 -6.75 -8.89 2.01
CA ILE A 5 -5.86 -7.75 2.22
C ILE A 5 -6.08 -7.18 3.62
N ASP A 6 -7.33 -7.00 4.05
CA ASP A 6 -7.63 -6.52 5.40
C ASP A 6 -7.08 -7.48 6.46
N ARG A 7 -7.25 -8.80 6.27
CA ARG A 7 -6.67 -9.81 7.17
C ARG A 7 -5.13 -9.76 7.22
N ARG A 8 -4.47 -9.50 6.09
CA ARG A 8 -3.01 -9.35 6.05
C ARG A 8 -2.58 -8.10 6.82
N PHE A 9 -3.29 -6.99 6.64
CA PHE A 9 -3.02 -5.73 7.35
C PHE A 9 -3.19 -5.84 8.86
N ASP A 10 -4.23 -6.53 9.30
CA ASP A 10 -4.42 -6.82 10.73
C ASP A 10 -3.28 -7.70 11.27
N GLN A 11 -2.87 -8.71 10.51
CA GLN A 11 -1.76 -9.58 10.90
C GLN A 11 -0.42 -8.82 11.01
N GLU A 12 -0.14 -7.92 10.07
CA GLU A 12 1.04 -7.05 10.09
C GLU A 12 1.02 -6.13 11.31
N LYS A 13 -0.12 -5.51 11.62
CA LYS A 13 -0.30 -4.65 12.80
C LYS A 13 -0.11 -5.44 14.09
N VAL A 14 -0.73 -6.61 14.21
CA VAL A 14 -0.58 -7.49 15.39
C VAL A 14 0.87 -7.92 15.56
N THR A 15 1.55 -8.28 14.47
CA THR A 15 2.96 -8.68 14.53
C THR A 15 3.83 -7.52 15.01
N LEU A 16 3.65 -6.33 14.46
CA LEU A 16 4.39 -5.13 14.85
C LEU A 16 4.19 -4.81 16.34
N LEU A 17 2.94 -4.82 16.81
CA LEU A 17 2.62 -4.57 18.21
C LEU A 17 3.29 -5.59 19.14
N LYS A 18 3.23 -6.88 18.80
CA LYS A 18 3.86 -7.96 19.57
C LYS A 18 5.37 -7.82 19.64
N THR A 19 6.03 -7.40 18.55
CA THR A 19 7.47 -7.15 18.56
C THR A 19 7.84 -6.05 19.56
N TYR A 20 7.17 -4.90 19.48
CA TYR A 20 7.44 -3.80 20.41
C TYR A 20 7.06 -4.10 21.87
N GLU A 21 6.02 -4.92 22.08
CA GLU A 21 5.65 -5.42 23.42
C GLU A 21 6.76 -6.30 23.99
N ALA A 22 7.28 -7.26 23.21
CA ALA A 22 8.40 -8.10 23.61
C ALA A 22 9.68 -7.29 23.90
N ASP A 23 9.98 -6.28 23.09
CA ASP A 23 11.13 -5.39 23.29
C ASP A 23 10.99 -4.55 24.59
N LEU A 24 9.79 -4.07 24.89
CA LEU A 24 9.49 -3.35 26.14
C LEU A 24 9.61 -4.26 27.38
N GLU A 25 9.13 -5.50 27.28
CA GLU A 25 9.26 -6.49 28.34
C GLU A 25 10.73 -6.84 28.58
N LEU A 26 11.50 -7.04 27.51
CA LEU A 26 12.94 -7.29 27.58
C LEU A 26 13.66 -6.12 28.24
N LEU A 27 13.38 -4.89 27.83
CA LEU A 27 13.97 -3.67 28.41
C LEU A 27 13.66 -3.58 29.92
N SER A 28 12.40 -3.86 30.30
CA SER A 28 11.97 -3.85 31.70
C SER A 28 12.66 -4.95 32.53
N ARG A 29 12.86 -6.13 31.95
CA ARG A 29 13.58 -7.24 32.60
C ARG A 29 15.07 -6.90 32.79
N GLN A 30 15.70 -6.30 31.78
CA GLN A 30 17.09 -5.87 31.86
C GLN A 30 17.28 -4.80 32.94
N GLN A 31 16.39 -3.80 33.01
CA GLN A 31 16.42 -2.78 34.07
C GLN A 31 16.34 -3.42 35.46
N ARG A 32 15.37 -4.30 35.70
CA ARG A 32 15.22 -4.99 37.00
C ARG A 32 16.50 -5.71 37.40
N GLN A 33 17.10 -6.45 36.48
CA GLN A 33 18.35 -7.17 36.73
C GLN A 33 19.54 -6.22 37.03
N GLN A 34 19.61 -5.07 36.36
CA GLN A 34 20.68 -4.09 36.60
C GLN A 34 20.52 -3.41 37.96
N VAL A 35 19.29 -3.06 38.35
CA VAL A 35 19.00 -2.47 39.66
C VAL A 35 19.33 -3.46 40.77
N GLU A 36 18.87 -4.71 40.68
CA GLU A 36 19.18 -5.75 41.66
C GLU A 36 20.70 -5.99 41.82
N LYS A 37 21.44 -5.99 40.71
CA LYS A 37 22.91 -6.05 40.75
C LYS A 37 23.54 -4.84 41.43
N ALA A 38 22.98 -3.64 41.23
CA ALA A 38 23.49 -2.45 41.88
C ALA A 38 23.19 -2.42 43.38
N GLU A 39 22.02 -2.92 43.80
CA GLU A 39 21.62 -3.03 45.21
C GLU A 39 22.49 -4.06 45.95
N THR A 40 22.68 -5.24 45.37
CA THR A 40 23.57 -6.28 45.94
C THR A 40 25.02 -5.79 46.04
N GLN A 41 25.51 -5.06 45.04
CA GLN A 41 26.84 -4.45 45.11
C GLN A 41 26.92 -3.40 46.23
N GLN A 42 25.90 -2.56 46.41
CA GLN A 42 25.87 -1.55 47.46
C GLN A 42 25.90 -2.16 48.86
N GLU A 43 25.17 -3.25 49.07
CA GLU A 43 25.19 -3.97 50.35
C GLU A 43 26.60 -4.53 50.64
N ALA A 44 27.26 -5.09 49.63
CA ALA A 44 28.63 -5.56 49.74
C ALA A 44 29.60 -4.40 50.06
N ASP A 45 29.49 -3.28 49.36
CA ASP A 45 30.35 -2.10 49.54
C ASP A 45 30.16 -1.49 50.95
N LEU A 46 28.92 -1.36 51.43
CA LEU A 46 28.61 -0.90 52.78
C LEU A 46 29.21 -1.83 53.84
N ARG A 47 29.12 -3.15 53.63
CA ARG A 47 29.68 -4.14 54.56
C ARG A 47 31.20 -4.06 54.62
N VAL A 48 31.87 -3.91 53.47
CA VAL A 48 33.33 -3.77 53.40
C VAL A 48 33.77 -2.44 54.01
N ALA A 49 33.12 -1.33 53.66
CA ALA A 49 33.42 -0.01 54.21
C ALA A 49 33.22 0.03 55.73
N SER A 50 32.11 -0.49 56.24
CA SER A 50 31.83 -0.56 57.70
C SER A 50 32.88 -1.37 58.46
N LYS A 51 33.33 -2.51 57.89
CA LYS A 51 34.42 -3.30 58.49
C LYS A 51 35.74 -2.54 58.49
N ARG A 52 36.07 -1.87 57.39
CA ARG A 52 37.30 -1.09 57.26
C ARG A 52 37.34 0.07 58.26
N ILE A 53 36.26 0.85 58.35
CA ILE A 53 36.18 1.98 59.27
C ILE A 53 36.29 1.51 60.73
N ARG A 54 35.65 0.39 61.10
CA ARG A 54 35.79 -0.16 62.46
C ARG A 54 37.23 -0.56 62.79
N ALA A 55 37.91 -1.22 61.86
CA ALA A 55 39.33 -1.58 62.05
C ALA A 55 40.23 -0.34 62.16
N GLU A 56 39.96 0.70 61.37
CA GLU A 56 40.65 2.00 61.46
C GLU A 56 40.36 2.69 62.82
N GLN A 57 39.10 2.74 63.26
CA GLN A 57 38.70 3.29 64.56
C GLN A 57 39.38 2.58 65.74
N GLU A 58 39.45 1.24 65.72
CA GLU A 58 40.15 0.48 66.76
C GLU A 58 41.64 0.81 66.82
N ARG A 59 42.28 0.95 65.64
CA ARG A 59 43.70 1.32 65.54
C ARG A 59 43.94 2.74 66.06
N GLU A 60 43.15 3.69 65.60
CA GLU A 60 43.25 5.11 66.00
C GLU A 60 42.96 5.30 67.50
N LEU A 61 41.96 4.59 68.06
CA LEU A 61 41.67 4.62 69.49
C LEU A 61 42.80 4.03 70.33
N LYS A 62 43.45 2.97 69.84
CA LYS A 62 44.62 2.39 70.51
C LYS A 62 45.78 3.38 70.53
N GLU A 63 46.13 3.96 69.39
CA GLU A 63 47.18 4.97 69.26
C GLU A 63 46.90 6.19 70.16
N PHE A 64 45.65 6.65 70.19
CA PHE A 64 45.21 7.75 71.05
C PHE A 64 45.38 7.42 72.55
N ARG A 65 44.92 6.26 73.02
CA ARG A 65 45.09 5.84 74.42
C ARG A 65 46.55 5.63 74.82
N GLU A 66 47.40 5.19 73.90
CA GLU A 66 48.85 5.09 74.13
C GLU A 66 49.49 6.48 74.30
N SER A 67 49.01 7.49 73.57
CA SER A 67 49.46 8.88 73.75
C SER A 67 49.10 9.43 75.14
N LEU A 68 47.88 9.21 75.63
CA LEU A 68 47.45 9.60 76.98
C LEU A 68 48.29 8.93 78.07
N LYS A 69 48.58 7.62 77.93
CA LYS A 69 49.48 6.90 78.85
C LYS A 69 50.89 7.50 78.85
N THR A 70 51.38 7.92 77.69
CA THR A 70 52.70 8.55 77.55
C THR A 70 52.74 9.90 78.27
N GLU A 71 51.70 10.74 78.12
CA GLU A 71 51.57 12.01 78.86
C GLU A 71 51.57 11.79 80.38
N MET A 72 50.81 10.81 80.86
CA MET A 72 50.78 10.46 82.30
C MET A 72 52.15 10.00 82.82
N ARG A 73 52.95 9.31 81.99
CA ARG A 73 54.32 8.93 82.34
C ARG A 73 55.26 10.13 82.40
N LEU A 74 55.13 11.06 81.45
CA LEU A 74 55.91 12.31 81.43
C LEU A 74 55.60 13.17 82.67
N LEU A 75 54.32 13.27 83.07
CA LEU A 75 53.94 13.97 84.31
C LEU A 75 54.65 13.37 85.54
N ARG A 76 54.74 12.05 85.63
CA ARG A 76 55.46 11.38 86.74
C ARG A 76 56.94 11.73 86.73
N GLN A 77 57.59 11.69 85.57
CA GLN A 77 59.00 12.07 85.42
C GLN A 77 59.24 13.53 85.83
N GLU A 78 58.38 14.46 85.44
CA GLU A 78 58.48 15.87 85.84
C GLU A 78 58.38 16.06 87.36
N ILE A 79 57.49 15.32 88.02
CA ILE A 79 57.29 15.36 89.47
C ILE A 79 58.50 14.79 90.22
N ASP A 80 59.14 13.75 89.68
CA ASP A 80 60.34 13.15 90.28
C ASP A 80 61.56 14.08 90.28
N LEU A 81 61.56 15.12 89.45
CA LEU A 81 62.58 16.16 89.42
C LEU A 81 62.32 17.29 90.43
N MET A 82 61.17 17.31 91.11
CA MET A 82 60.81 18.36 92.07
C MET A 82 61.36 18.11 93.50
N PRO A 83 61.41 19.14 94.39
CA PRO A 83 61.75 18.95 95.80
C PRO A 83 60.79 17.98 96.51
N LYS A 84 61.33 17.02 97.28
CA LYS A 84 60.58 15.90 97.89
C LYS A 84 59.33 16.35 98.67
N ASP A 85 59.43 17.46 99.38
CA ASP A 85 58.38 17.99 100.27
C ASP A 85 57.13 18.46 99.50
N LYS A 86 57.29 18.81 98.21
CA LYS A 86 56.22 19.32 97.35
C LYS A 86 55.63 18.26 96.40
N ARG A 87 56.32 17.13 96.19
CA ARG A 87 55.91 16.11 95.19
C ARG A 87 54.50 15.60 95.42
N LYS A 88 54.14 15.27 96.67
CA LYS A 88 52.85 14.65 97.00
C LYS A 88 51.65 15.56 96.73
N SER A 89 51.75 16.84 97.10
CA SER A 89 50.65 17.80 96.89
C SER A 89 50.53 18.22 95.43
N VAL A 90 51.65 18.49 94.76
CA VAL A 90 51.67 18.91 93.34
C VAL A 90 51.24 17.77 92.42
N PHE A 91 51.70 16.54 92.68
CA PHE A 91 51.29 15.37 91.89
C PHE A 91 49.78 15.14 91.97
N ARG A 92 49.18 15.25 93.17
CA ARG A 92 47.75 15.02 93.35
C ARG A 92 46.92 15.99 92.49
N GLY A 93 47.18 17.30 92.58
CA GLY A 93 46.43 18.30 91.82
C GLY A 93 46.68 18.25 90.31
N ARG A 94 47.93 18.05 89.87
CA ARG A 94 48.23 17.94 88.44
C ARG A 94 47.70 16.65 87.82
N LYS A 95 47.75 15.53 88.55
CA LYS A 95 47.21 14.25 88.10
C LYS A 95 45.70 14.34 87.91
N GLU A 96 44.97 14.85 88.89
CA GLU A 96 43.51 15.02 88.81
C GLU A 96 43.12 15.92 87.63
N LYS A 97 43.82 17.05 87.44
CA LYS A 97 43.59 17.93 86.29
C LYS A 97 43.86 17.21 84.95
N LEU A 98 44.95 16.46 84.86
CA LEU A 98 45.30 15.72 83.64
C LEU A 98 44.31 14.59 83.35
N GLU A 99 43.82 13.89 84.38
CA GLU A 99 42.80 12.84 84.25
C GLU A 99 41.49 13.40 83.69
N VAL A 100 41.01 14.54 84.20
CA VAL A 100 39.82 15.21 83.67
C VAL A 100 40.02 15.65 82.20
N GLU A 101 41.18 16.22 81.88
CA GLU A 101 41.50 16.64 80.51
C GLU A 101 41.59 15.43 79.55
N HIS A 102 42.14 14.31 80.02
CA HIS A 102 42.20 13.05 79.27
C HIS A 102 40.81 12.49 79.00
N GLU A 103 39.92 12.47 79.99
CA GLU A 103 38.52 12.04 79.81
C GLU A 103 37.77 12.91 78.80
N GLU A 104 37.92 14.23 78.88
CA GLU A 104 37.29 15.15 77.92
C GLU A 104 37.84 14.97 76.50
N ARG A 105 39.17 14.83 76.36
CA ARG A 105 39.80 14.54 75.07
C ARG A 105 39.37 13.19 74.50
N GLU A 106 39.26 12.15 75.32
CA GLU A 106 38.79 10.83 74.87
C GLU A 106 37.34 10.88 74.40
N LYS A 107 36.47 11.60 75.12
CA LYS A 107 35.08 11.81 74.72
C LYS A 107 35.00 12.50 73.35
N MET A 108 35.68 13.63 73.18
CA MET A 108 35.71 14.36 71.90
C MET A 108 36.28 13.52 70.75
N PHE A 109 37.29 12.69 71.04
CA PHE A 109 37.89 11.80 70.06
C PHE A 109 36.92 10.72 69.59
N LEU A 110 36.19 10.09 70.52
CA LEU A 110 35.17 9.09 70.20
C LEU A 110 34.00 9.68 69.39
N GLU A 111 33.54 10.89 69.76
CA GLU A 111 32.53 11.61 69.01
C GLU A 111 32.98 11.88 67.57
N LYS A 112 34.22 12.34 67.37
CA LYS A 112 34.80 12.57 66.05
C LYS A 112 34.95 11.30 65.22
N LEU A 113 35.37 10.19 65.84
CA LEU A 113 35.43 8.88 65.17
C LEU A 113 34.05 8.43 64.69
N ASN A 114 33.01 8.64 65.50
CA ASN A 114 31.64 8.28 65.14
C ASN A 114 31.11 9.18 64.01
N GLU A 115 31.32 10.49 64.10
CA GLU A 115 30.92 11.44 63.05
C GLU A 115 31.58 11.13 61.70
N ASN A 116 32.87 10.79 61.70
CA ASN A 116 33.60 10.37 60.51
C ASN A 116 33.03 9.08 59.90
N HIS A 117 32.66 8.11 60.75
CA HIS A 117 32.03 6.85 60.31
C HIS A 117 30.69 7.11 59.63
N GLU A 118 29.80 7.86 60.29
CA GLU A 118 28.50 8.20 59.74
C GLU A 118 28.61 8.99 58.44
N THR A 119 29.52 9.97 58.37
CA THR A 119 29.73 10.79 57.17
C THR A 119 30.22 9.95 56.00
N SER A 120 31.12 8.99 56.25
CA SER A 120 31.61 8.07 55.23
C SER A 120 30.51 7.15 54.70
N LEU A 121 29.67 6.61 55.59
CA LEU A 121 28.52 5.78 55.19
C LEU A 121 27.45 6.59 54.46
N ARG A 122 27.17 7.83 54.90
CA ARG A 122 26.24 8.76 54.23
C ARG A 122 26.71 9.03 52.79
N ARG A 123 27.98 9.37 52.58
CA ARG A 123 28.56 9.59 51.24
C ARG A 123 28.42 8.37 50.33
N LEU A 124 28.64 7.17 50.85
CA LEU A 124 28.49 5.93 50.08
C LEU A 124 27.02 5.69 49.70
N SER A 125 26.08 5.97 50.62
CA SER A 125 24.65 5.88 50.34
C SER A 125 24.19 6.90 49.29
N ASP A 126 24.66 8.13 49.36
CA ASP A 126 24.30 9.18 48.41
C ASP A 126 24.85 8.89 47.01
N SER A 127 26.10 8.42 46.91
CA SER A 127 26.67 7.98 45.62
C SER A 127 25.85 6.84 44.99
N HIS A 128 25.36 5.90 45.80
CA HIS A 128 24.48 4.85 45.31
C HIS A 128 23.13 5.40 44.83
N ARG A 129 22.52 6.32 45.59
CA ARG A 129 21.26 6.98 45.19
C ARG A 129 21.40 7.68 43.84
N GLU A 130 22.51 8.40 43.63
CA GLU A 130 22.82 9.04 42.35
C GLU A 130 22.95 8.01 41.22
N LYS A 131 23.61 6.87 41.46
CA LYS A 131 23.73 5.78 40.50
C LYS A 131 22.37 5.18 40.13
N ILE A 132 21.50 4.92 41.12
CA ILE A 132 20.14 4.43 40.87
C ILE A 132 19.34 5.47 40.06
N ALA A 133 19.39 6.74 40.45
CA ALA A 133 18.68 7.81 39.74
C ALA A 133 19.13 7.95 38.28
N LEU A 134 20.44 7.79 38.00
CA LEU A 134 20.97 7.80 36.64
C LEU A 134 20.47 6.60 35.83
N MET A 135 20.47 5.39 36.40
CA MET A 135 19.94 4.19 35.72
C MET A 135 18.45 4.34 35.42
N GLU A 136 17.65 4.87 36.36
CA GLU A 136 16.23 5.14 36.16
C GLU A 136 16.00 6.13 35.02
N ARG A 137 16.76 7.23 35.00
CA ARG A 137 16.69 8.23 33.92
C ARG A 137 17.01 7.62 32.56
N GLN A 138 18.06 6.80 32.48
CA GLN A 138 18.45 6.12 31.23
C GLN A 138 17.39 5.13 30.76
N PHE A 139 16.83 4.33 31.67
CA PHE A 139 15.73 3.41 31.34
C PHE A 139 14.50 4.16 30.84
N LEU A 140 14.08 5.23 31.52
CA LEU A 140 12.94 6.04 31.11
C LEU A 140 13.15 6.64 29.73
N GLN A 141 14.36 7.14 29.45
CA GLN A 141 14.70 7.67 28.13
C GLN A 141 14.63 6.58 27.04
N GLN A 142 15.18 5.39 27.28
CA GLN A 142 15.12 4.27 26.34
C GLN A 142 13.68 3.79 26.12
N LYS A 143 12.90 3.67 27.19
CA LYS A 143 11.48 3.30 27.15
C LYS A 143 10.67 4.31 26.34
N GLN A 144 10.84 5.60 26.59
CA GLN A 144 10.17 6.65 25.82
C GLN A 144 10.58 6.64 24.35
N GLN A 145 11.86 6.41 24.05
CA GLN A 145 12.32 6.28 22.67
C GLN A 145 11.69 5.08 21.96
N LEU A 146 11.60 3.94 22.63
CA LEU A 146 10.97 2.73 22.09
C LEU A 146 9.47 2.95 21.84
N MET A 147 8.76 3.60 22.77
CA MET A 147 7.36 3.97 22.60
C MET A 147 7.15 4.92 21.42
N ARG A 148 7.98 5.96 21.27
CA ARG A 148 7.90 6.86 20.11
C ARG A 148 8.20 6.14 18.78
N SER A 149 9.17 5.22 18.79
CA SER A 149 9.52 4.42 17.60
C SER A 149 8.38 3.49 17.21
N LYS A 150 7.70 2.88 18.19
CA LYS A 150 6.47 2.10 17.98
C LYS A 150 5.38 2.93 17.30
N GLU A 151 5.07 4.11 17.83
CA GLU A 151 4.04 4.99 17.24
C GLU A 151 4.40 5.41 15.81
N SER A 152 5.67 5.79 15.57
CA SER A 152 6.16 6.09 14.21
C SER A 152 5.97 4.91 13.26
N ALA A 153 6.34 3.70 13.68
CA ALA A 153 6.20 2.50 12.87
C ALA A 153 4.73 2.14 12.59
N LEU A 154 3.82 2.40 13.54
CA LEU A 154 2.38 2.25 13.33
C LEU A 154 1.85 3.23 12.29
N TRP A 155 2.26 4.50 12.35
CA TRP A 155 1.85 5.49 11.35
C TRP A 155 2.34 5.14 9.94
N GLU A 156 3.61 4.75 9.80
CA GLU A 156 4.14 4.32 8.51
C GLU A 156 3.44 3.08 7.96
N LEU A 157 3.06 2.14 8.84
CA LEU A 157 2.30 0.96 8.45
C LEU A 157 0.90 1.36 7.96
N GLU A 158 0.19 2.19 8.73
CA GLU A 158 -1.16 2.65 8.38
C GLU A 158 -1.15 3.47 7.07
N GLU A 159 -0.15 4.33 6.86
CA GLU A 159 0.03 5.07 5.60
C GLU A 159 0.20 4.12 4.41
N ARG A 160 1.09 3.12 4.53
CA ARG A 160 1.31 2.11 3.48
C ARG A 160 0.03 1.34 3.16
N GLN A 161 -0.73 0.94 4.18
CA GLN A 161 -1.99 0.21 4.02
C GLN A 161 -3.05 1.06 3.31
N ILE A 162 -3.18 2.34 3.69
CA ILE A 162 -4.09 3.29 3.03
C ILE A 162 -3.71 3.45 1.55
N HIS A 163 -2.42 3.64 1.26
CA HIS A 163 -1.95 3.78 -0.11
C HIS A 163 -2.30 2.56 -0.96
N GLU A 164 -2.06 1.34 -0.44
CA GLU A 164 -2.38 0.11 -1.16
C GLU A 164 -3.89 -0.05 -1.39
N LYS A 165 -4.73 0.28 -0.40
CA LYS A 165 -6.20 0.29 -0.56
C LYS A 165 -6.64 1.22 -1.69
N GLN A 166 -6.08 2.43 -1.74
CA GLN A 166 -6.39 3.40 -2.78
C GLN A 166 -5.96 2.92 -4.17
N GLN A 167 -4.77 2.31 -4.30
CA GLN A 167 -4.31 1.75 -5.57
C GLN A 167 -5.22 0.60 -6.03
N LEU A 168 -5.66 -0.26 -5.11
CA LEU A 168 -6.59 -1.33 -5.44
C LEU A 168 -7.94 -0.78 -5.92
N ALA A 169 -8.51 0.20 -5.21
CA ALA A 169 -9.76 0.85 -5.61
C ALA A 169 -9.64 1.50 -7.00
N LYS A 170 -8.53 2.19 -7.27
CA LYS A 170 -8.23 2.79 -8.59
C LYS A 170 -8.17 1.73 -9.69
N ARG A 171 -7.55 0.57 -9.43
CA ARG A 171 -7.51 -0.56 -10.38
C ARG A 171 -8.91 -1.13 -10.62
N GLN A 172 -9.68 -1.36 -9.56
CA GLN A 172 -11.06 -1.88 -9.68
C GLN A 172 -11.96 -0.95 -10.50
N LEU A 173 -11.84 0.37 -10.33
CA LEU A 173 -12.57 1.33 -11.15
C LEU A 173 -12.18 1.23 -12.63
N LYS A 174 -10.88 1.17 -12.93
CA LYS A 174 -10.38 1.00 -14.30
C LYS A 174 -10.90 -0.29 -14.93
N ASP A 175 -10.81 -1.41 -14.21
CA ASP A 175 -11.29 -2.72 -14.66
C ASP A 175 -12.79 -2.69 -14.93
N GLY A 176 -13.57 -1.97 -14.09
CA GLY A 176 -14.99 -1.73 -14.30
C GLY A 176 -15.29 -0.99 -15.61
N PHE A 177 -14.58 0.11 -15.88
CA PHE A 177 -14.73 0.85 -17.14
C PHE A 177 -14.30 0.03 -18.35
N PHE A 178 -13.20 -0.73 -18.25
CA PHE A 178 -12.77 -1.61 -19.34
C PHE A 178 -13.81 -2.69 -19.64
N LEU A 179 -14.38 -3.31 -18.61
CA LEU A 179 -15.43 -4.31 -18.77
C LEU A 179 -16.68 -3.71 -19.43
N GLN A 180 -17.12 -2.54 -19.00
CA GLN A 180 -18.27 -1.84 -19.59
C GLN A 180 -18.01 -1.51 -21.07
N ARG A 181 -16.84 -0.94 -21.38
CA ARG A 181 -16.44 -0.67 -22.77
C ARG A 181 -16.40 -1.95 -23.61
N HIS A 182 -15.81 -3.02 -23.08
CA HIS A 182 -15.71 -4.29 -23.79
C HIS A 182 -17.09 -4.89 -24.06
N GLN A 183 -18.00 -4.89 -23.08
CA GLN A 183 -19.39 -5.33 -23.25
C GLN A 183 -20.16 -4.47 -24.26
N MET A 184 -19.91 -3.15 -24.29
CA MET A 184 -20.48 -2.27 -25.30
C MET A 184 -19.99 -2.64 -26.70
N LEU A 185 -18.69 -2.84 -26.90
CA LEU A 185 -18.11 -3.25 -28.19
C LEU A 185 -18.69 -4.59 -28.67
N ILE A 186 -18.85 -5.57 -27.78
CA ILE A 186 -19.48 -6.86 -28.13
C ILE A 186 -20.94 -6.66 -28.58
N ARG A 187 -21.69 -5.76 -27.93
CA ARG A 187 -23.07 -5.44 -28.36
C ARG A 187 -23.07 -4.78 -29.74
N HIS A 188 -22.18 -3.81 -29.95
CA HIS A 188 -22.02 -3.12 -31.23
C HIS A 188 -21.70 -4.09 -32.37
N GLU A 189 -20.79 -5.04 -32.13
CA GLU A 189 -20.43 -6.08 -33.10
C GLU A 189 -21.63 -6.98 -33.44
N LYS A 190 -22.40 -7.42 -32.44
CA LYS A 190 -23.61 -8.22 -32.66
C LYS A 190 -24.69 -7.48 -33.44
N GLU A 191 -24.91 -6.20 -33.14
CA GLU A 191 -25.85 -5.34 -33.87
C GLU A 191 -25.40 -5.17 -35.33
N LEU A 192 -24.11 -4.95 -35.56
CA LEU A 192 -23.52 -4.83 -36.89
C LEU A 192 -23.66 -6.13 -37.69
N GLU A 193 -23.37 -7.27 -37.08
CA GLU A 193 -23.59 -8.59 -37.70
C GLU A 193 -25.05 -8.83 -38.08
N GLN A 194 -25.99 -8.45 -37.20
CA GLN A 194 -27.42 -8.58 -37.47
C GLN A 194 -27.84 -7.74 -38.68
N MET A 195 -27.36 -6.49 -38.77
CA MET A 195 -27.63 -5.61 -39.91
C MET A 195 -27.04 -6.17 -41.21
N LYS A 196 -25.79 -6.65 -41.19
CA LYS A 196 -25.16 -7.29 -42.35
C LYS A 196 -25.96 -8.51 -42.82
N ARG A 197 -26.38 -9.39 -41.91
CA ARG A 197 -27.22 -10.56 -42.24
C ARG A 197 -28.57 -10.15 -42.84
N MET A 198 -29.21 -9.09 -42.31
CA MET A 198 -30.47 -8.59 -42.86
C MET A 198 -30.30 -8.04 -44.28
N ASN A 199 -29.26 -7.25 -44.52
CA ASN A 199 -28.96 -6.68 -45.84
C ASN A 199 -28.64 -7.79 -46.86
N GLN A 200 -27.85 -8.80 -46.45
CA GLN A 200 -27.56 -9.96 -47.29
C GLN A 200 -28.83 -10.71 -47.71
N ARG A 201 -29.78 -10.95 -46.79
CA ARG A 201 -31.07 -11.59 -47.12
C ARG A 201 -31.87 -10.78 -48.13
N LYS A 202 -31.91 -9.45 -48.00
CA LYS A 202 -32.60 -8.56 -48.96
C LYS A 202 -31.97 -8.67 -50.35
N GLU A 203 -30.65 -8.72 -50.42
CA GLU A 203 -29.92 -8.90 -51.67
C GLU A 203 -30.21 -10.27 -52.30
N GLU A 204 -30.14 -11.35 -51.52
CA GLU A 204 -30.46 -12.70 -51.98
C GLU A 204 -31.89 -12.80 -52.53
N ASP A 205 -32.86 -12.18 -51.85
CA ASP A 205 -34.26 -12.19 -52.29
C ASP A 205 -34.47 -11.38 -53.58
N LEU A 206 -33.76 -10.26 -53.76
CA LEU A 206 -33.75 -9.52 -55.02
C LEU A 206 -33.15 -10.38 -56.14
N LEU A 207 -32.01 -11.03 -55.91
CA LEU A 207 -31.35 -11.89 -56.89
C LEU A 207 -32.23 -13.10 -57.27
N LYS A 208 -32.94 -13.71 -56.32
CA LYS A 208 -33.92 -14.78 -56.59
C LYS A 208 -35.04 -14.27 -57.51
N ARG A 209 -35.62 -13.10 -57.22
CA ARG A 209 -36.65 -12.48 -58.08
C ARG A 209 -36.11 -12.21 -59.48
N GLN A 210 -34.94 -11.58 -59.58
CA GLN A 210 -34.29 -11.31 -60.87
C GLN A 210 -34.01 -12.59 -61.67
N THR A 211 -33.61 -13.68 -61.00
CA THR A 211 -33.38 -14.98 -61.64
C THR A 211 -34.68 -15.55 -62.24
N LEU A 212 -35.80 -15.46 -61.52
CA LEU A 212 -37.11 -15.88 -62.02
C LEU A 212 -37.55 -15.03 -63.22
N GLU A 213 -37.40 -13.71 -63.13
CA GLU A 213 -37.74 -12.79 -64.23
C GLU A 213 -36.86 -13.04 -65.46
N LYS A 214 -35.54 -13.22 -65.29
CA LYS A 214 -34.60 -13.59 -66.36
C LYS A 214 -35.02 -14.89 -67.04
N ARG A 215 -35.47 -15.90 -66.29
CA ARG A 215 -35.96 -17.17 -66.84
C ARG A 215 -37.27 -17.01 -67.62
N ALA A 216 -38.14 -16.07 -67.21
CA ALA A 216 -39.41 -15.79 -67.88
C ALA A 216 -39.26 -14.91 -69.13
N LEU A 217 -38.24 -14.04 -69.17
CA LEU A 217 -38.04 -13.04 -70.22
C LEU A 217 -38.02 -13.62 -71.65
N PRO A 218 -37.29 -14.71 -71.98
CA PRO A 218 -37.30 -15.25 -73.33
C PRO A 218 -38.68 -15.72 -73.78
N LYS A 219 -39.50 -16.26 -72.87
CA LYS A 219 -40.87 -16.66 -73.17
C LYS A 219 -41.72 -15.42 -73.48
N ARG A 220 -41.61 -14.37 -72.65
CA ARG A 220 -42.32 -13.10 -72.85
C ARG A 220 -41.95 -12.42 -74.17
N ILE A 221 -40.65 -12.38 -74.49
CA ILE A 221 -40.14 -11.86 -75.77
C ILE A 221 -40.74 -12.65 -76.94
N ARG A 222 -40.72 -13.99 -76.89
CA ARG A 222 -41.31 -14.82 -77.96
C ARG A 222 -42.81 -14.60 -78.13
N SER A 223 -43.58 -14.43 -77.05
CA SER A 223 -45.01 -14.11 -77.16
C SER A 223 -45.25 -12.72 -77.75
N GLU A 224 -44.46 -11.72 -77.35
CA GLU A 224 -44.56 -10.35 -77.89
C GLU A 224 -44.17 -10.31 -79.37
N MET A 225 -43.11 -11.05 -79.76
CA MET A 225 -42.70 -11.24 -81.16
C MET A 225 -43.85 -11.71 -82.03
N LYS A 226 -44.54 -12.78 -81.60
CA LYS A 226 -45.68 -13.32 -82.34
C LYS A 226 -46.82 -12.32 -82.45
N ALA A 227 -47.15 -11.62 -81.36
CA ALA A 227 -48.22 -10.62 -81.36
C ALA A 227 -47.92 -9.45 -82.31
N ARG A 228 -46.68 -8.92 -82.26
CA ARG A 228 -46.24 -7.83 -83.13
C ARG A 228 -46.18 -8.24 -84.59
N GLU A 229 -45.71 -9.45 -84.88
CA GLU A 229 -45.72 -10.00 -86.23
C GLU A 229 -47.14 -10.14 -86.78
N MET A 230 -48.09 -10.65 -85.98
CA MET A 230 -49.50 -10.72 -86.37
C MET A 230 -50.09 -9.33 -86.66
N MET A 231 -49.85 -8.36 -85.77
CA MET A 231 -50.28 -6.96 -85.96
C MET A 231 -49.68 -6.34 -87.23
N PHE A 232 -48.40 -6.61 -87.51
CA PHE A 232 -47.74 -6.11 -88.72
C PHE A 232 -48.30 -6.76 -89.99
N ARG A 233 -48.54 -8.07 -89.97
CA ARG A 233 -49.20 -8.78 -91.10
C ARG A 233 -50.62 -8.26 -91.34
N GLU A 234 -51.38 -7.96 -90.30
CA GLU A 234 -52.71 -7.36 -90.41
C GLU A 234 -52.63 -5.93 -90.98
N SER A 235 -51.71 -5.11 -90.47
CA SER A 235 -51.46 -3.75 -90.99
C SER A 235 -51.01 -3.76 -92.46
N MET A 236 -50.19 -4.72 -92.85
CA MET A 236 -49.77 -4.94 -94.23
C MET A 236 -50.97 -5.35 -95.11
N ARG A 237 -51.83 -6.28 -94.64
CA ARG A 237 -53.06 -6.67 -95.34
C ARG A 237 -53.98 -5.49 -95.59
N ILE A 238 -54.13 -4.60 -94.61
CA ILE A 238 -54.96 -3.39 -94.74
C ILE A 238 -54.32 -2.37 -95.69
N SER A 239 -53.01 -2.10 -95.61
CA SER A 239 -52.36 -1.06 -96.42
C SER A 239 -52.04 -1.47 -97.86
N MET A 240 -51.85 -2.76 -98.14
CA MET A 240 -51.52 -3.28 -99.47
C MET A 240 -52.74 -3.83 -100.23
N ALA A 241 -53.95 -3.71 -99.68
CA ALA A 241 -55.20 -4.08 -100.34
C ALA A 241 -55.44 -3.34 -101.67
N ALA A 242 -54.75 -2.21 -101.91
CA ALA A 242 -54.90 -1.38 -103.10
C ALA A 242 -53.81 -1.57 -104.18
N ASN A 243 -52.69 -2.29 -103.93
CA ASN A 243 -51.67 -2.58 -104.95
C ASN A 243 -50.71 -3.71 -104.50
N PRO A 244 -50.76 -4.92 -105.11
CA PRO A 244 -49.94 -6.06 -104.71
C PRO A 244 -48.61 -6.12 -105.50
N ASP A 245 -47.53 -5.58 -104.93
CA ASP A 245 -46.15 -5.81 -105.40
C ASP A 245 -45.43 -6.80 -104.45
N PRO A 246 -45.20 -8.06 -104.87
CA PRO A 246 -44.57 -9.10 -104.06
C PRO A 246 -43.14 -8.77 -103.58
N GLU A 247 -42.39 -7.96 -104.35
CA GLU A 247 -41.01 -7.63 -104.03
C GLU A 247 -40.94 -6.55 -102.93
N GLN A 248 -41.84 -5.57 -102.98
CA GLN A 248 -42.00 -4.57 -101.93
C GLN A 248 -42.50 -5.18 -100.61
N GLU A 249 -43.39 -6.17 -100.67
CA GLU A 249 -43.89 -6.88 -99.49
C GLU A 249 -42.74 -7.61 -98.77
N ARG A 250 -41.92 -8.36 -99.51
CA ARG A 250 -40.75 -9.08 -98.97
C ARG A 250 -39.74 -8.12 -98.34
N ASN A 251 -39.49 -6.98 -98.96
CA ASN A 251 -38.57 -5.96 -98.46
C ASN A 251 -39.09 -5.26 -97.19
N ARG A 252 -40.39 -4.97 -97.10
CA ARG A 252 -41.01 -4.40 -95.90
C ARG A 252 -41.01 -5.38 -94.72
N LEU A 253 -41.29 -6.66 -94.97
CA LEU A 253 -41.23 -7.71 -93.94
C LEU A 253 -39.79 -7.89 -93.40
N LYS A 254 -38.79 -7.88 -94.29
CA LYS A 254 -37.37 -7.98 -93.90
C LYS A 254 -36.93 -6.79 -93.03
N LYS A 255 -37.32 -5.57 -93.39
CA LYS A 255 -37.05 -4.35 -92.60
C LYS A 255 -37.75 -4.39 -91.22
N PHE A 256 -38.99 -4.87 -91.17
CA PHE A 256 -39.71 -5.06 -89.90
C PHE A 256 -39.00 -6.06 -88.99
N GLN A 257 -38.62 -7.23 -89.51
CA GLN A 257 -37.90 -8.25 -88.75
C GLN A 257 -36.53 -7.76 -88.23
N GLU A 258 -35.80 -6.96 -89.02
CA GLU A 258 -34.53 -6.38 -88.59
C GLU A 258 -34.71 -5.33 -87.47
N ASN A 259 -35.72 -4.46 -87.61
CA ASN A 259 -36.05 -3.45 -86.59
C ASN A 259 -36.54 -4.10 -85.30
N GLU A 260 -37.36 -5.14 -85.39
CA GLU A 260 -37.81 -5.92 -84.25
C GLU A 260 -36.64 -6.63 -83.57
N LYS A 261 -35.70 -7.22 -84.32
CA LYS A 261 -34.46 -7.79 -83.75
C LYS A 261 -33.63 -6.75 -82.98
N LYS A 262 -33.53 -5.51 -83.49
CA LYS A 262 -32.86 -4.40 -82.78
C LYS A 262 -33.62 -4.02 -81.50
N ARG A 263 -34.95 -3.92 -81.57
CA ARG A 263 -35.82 -3.65 -80.42
C ARG A 263 -35.67 -4.70 -79.32
N TYR A 264 -35.66 -5.99 -79.64
CA TYR A 264 -35.50 -7.04 -78.63
C TYR A 264 -34.14 -7.03 -77.97
N ARG A 265 -33.07 -6.77 -78.74
CA ARG A 265 -31.74 -6.58 -78.16
C ARG A 265 -31.71 -5.40 -77.19
N ALA A 266 -32.32 -4.28 -77.58
CA ALA A 266 -32.44 -3.10 -76.72
C ALA A 266 -33.27 -3.38 -75.46
N GLU A 267 -34.38 -4.12 -75.57
CA GLU A 267 -35.23 -4.48 -74.43
C GLU A 267 -34.51 -5.45 -73.47
N THR A 268 -33.77 -6.43 -73.97
CA THR A 268 -32.93 -7.32 -73.13
C THR A 268 -31.84 -6.52 -72.41
N LEU A 269 -31.14 -5.63 -73.12
CA LEU A 269 -30.11 -4.79 -72.51
C LEU A 269 -30.70 -3.86 -71.45
N ARG A 270 -31.85 -3.23 -71.73
CA ARG A 270 -32.57 -2.38 -70.78
C ARG A 270 -32.99 -3.16 -69.53
N PHE A 271 -33.42 -4.41 -69.71
CA PHE A 271 -33.80 -5.29 -68.61
C PHE A 271 -32.58 -5.66 -67.74
N GLU A 272 -31.45 -6.00 -68.36
CA GLU A 272 -30.19 -6.28 -67.65
C GLU A 272 -29.68 -5.06 -66.87
N LEU A 273 -29.66 -3.89 -67.51
CA LEU A 273 -29.27 -2.63 -66.88
C LEU A 273 -30.20 -2.27 -65.70
N LYS A 274 -31.52 -2.51 -65.85
CA LYS A 274 -32.47 -2.31 -64.74
C LYS A 274 -32.15 -3.21 -63.55
N HIS A 275 -31.88 -4.49 -63.79
CA HIS A 275 -31.52 -5.43 -62.72
C HIS A 275 -30.20 -5.06 -62.04
N GLN A 276 -29.20 -4.66 -62.83
CA GLN A 276 -27.91 -4.21 -62.31
C GLN A 276 -28.08 -2.95 -61.44
N HIS A 277 -28.80 -1.95 -61.95
CA HIS A 277 -29.03 -0.71 -61.22
C HIS A 277 -29.77 -0.93 -59.89
N GLN A 278 -30.83 -1.76 -59.89
CA GLN A 278 -31.55 -2.11 -58.66
C GLN A 278 -30.66 -2.80 -57.61
N LEU A 279 -29.72 -3.63 -58.06
CA LEU A 279 -28.77 -4.31 -57.17
C LEU A 279 -27.75 -3.33 -56.60
N GLU A 280 -27.22 -2.43 -57.44
CA GLU A 280 -26.30 -1.37 -57.04
C GLU A 280 -26.95 -0.41 -56.04
N GLU A 281 -28.17 0.05 -56.30
CA GLU A 281 -28.94 0.89 -55.38
C GLU A 281 -29.18 0.21 -54.03
N LEU A 282 -29.56 -1.08 -54.04
CA LEU A 282 -29.79 -1.84 -52.82
C LEU A 282 -28.50 -1.98 -51.99
N ARG A 283 -27.37 -2.25 -52.65
CA ARG A 283 -26.05 -2.32 -51.99
C ARG A 283 -25.61 -0.98 -51.44
N ALA A 284 -25.78 0.11 -52.19
CA ALA A 284 -25.47 1.46 -51.73
C ALA A 284 -26.31 1.87 -50.50
N ALA A 285 -27.61 1.54 -50.50
CA ALA A 285 -28.48 1.76 -49.35
C ALA A 285 -28.07 0.92 -48.13
N ALA A 286 -27.69 -0.35 -48.35
CA ALA A 286 -27.17 -1.23 -47.31
C ALA A 286 -25.87 -0.69 -46.69
N ASP A 287 -24.93 -0.23 -47.50
CA ASP A 287 -23.67 0.37 -47.06
C ASP A 287 -23.89 1.66 -46.29
N THR A 288 -24.83 2.49 -46.74
CA THR A 288 -25.21 3.73 -46.04
C THR A 288 -25.76 3.42 -44.64
N THR A 289 -26.67 2.44 -44.56
CA THR A 289 -27.25 2.01 -43.27
C THR A 289 -26.19 1.46 -42.31
N ILE A 290 -25.19 0.71 -42.83
CA ILE A 290 -24.08 0.19 -42.03
C ILE A 290 -23.22 1.34 -41.49
N LYS A 291 -22.87 2.31 -42.34
CA LYS A 291 -22.05 3.46 -41.96
C LYS A 291 -22.73 4.34 -40.91
N GLU A 292 -24.03 4.59 -41.05
CA GLU A 292 -24.84 5.33 -40.07
C GLU A 292 -24.85 4.61 -38.71
N LEU A 293 -25.01 3.28 -38.71
CA LEU A 293 -24.96 2.49 -37.48
C LEU A 293 -23.57 2.56 -36.81
N GLU A 294 -22.50 2.40 -37.58
CA GLU A 294 -21.13 2.52 -37.07
C GLU A 294 -20.85 3.92 -36.51
N GLN A 295 -21.39 4.97 -37.13
CA GLN A 295 -21.28 6.34 -36.61
C GLN A 295 -21.98 6.49 -35.25
N LEU A 296 -23.24 6.04 -35.14
CA LEU A 296 -23.98 6.08 -33.87
C LEU A 296 -23.32 5.26 -32.76
N GLN A 297 -22.58 4.22 -33.12
CA GLN A 297 -21.79 3.40 -32.19
C GLN A 297 -20.51 4.11 -31.73
N ASN A 298 -19.86 4.89 -32.60
CA ASN A 298 -18.65 5.65 -32.27
C ASN A 298 -18.93 6.88 -31.39
N GLU A 299 -20.16 7.39 -31.40
CA GLU A 299 -20.60 8.50 -30.56
C GLU A 299 -20.92 8.09 -29.11
N LYS A 300 -20.94 6.78 -28.80
CA LYS A 300 -21.20 6.19 -27.47
C LYS A 300 -19.94 5.74 -26.75
#